data_AF-A0A351NXQ3-F1
#
_entry.id   AF-A0A351NXQ3-F1
#
_cell.length_a   1.000
_cell.length_b   1.000
_cell.length_c   1.000
_cell.angle_alpha   90.00
_cell.angle_beta   90.00
_cell.angle_gamma   90.00
#
_symmetry.space_group_name_H-M   'P 1'
#
loop_
_entity.id
_entity.type
_entity.pdbx_description
1 polymer ?
#
loop_
_entity_poly.entity_id
_entity_poly.type
_entity_poly.pdbx_seq_one_letter_code
_entity_poly.pdbx_strand_id
1 'polypeptide(L)'
;NVWAWYQLTSANYIEHYGLLRQRKENGRYERCKPHHSWNANYIMSNVVLFHLERHSDHHAYPARRYQSLRNFDNIPELPNGYFGMYLIAYVPWLWFKLMDTRVLNLPHIQGDLTKVNICPSKQAHFSALYPDPA
;
A
#
# COMPACT_ATOMS: atom_id res chain seq x y z
N ASN A 1 1.00 -26.35 0.50
CA ASN A 1 1.98 -25.51 -0.22
C ASN A 1 2.28 -24.25 0.62
N VAL A 2 3.08 -24.38 1.68
CA VAL A 2 3.26 -23.35 2.72
C VAL A 2 4.00 -22.12 2.19
N TRP A 3 5.04 -22.33 1.38
CA TRP A 3 5.86 -21.27 0.81
C TRP A 3 5.06 -20.32 -0.09
N ALA A 4 4.16 -20.85 -0.91
CA ALA A 4 3.31 -20.03 -1.76
C ALA A 4 2.38 -19.12 -0.93
N TRP A 5 1.74 -19.67 0.11
CA TRP A 5 0.87 -18.89 1.01
C TRP A 5 1.64 -17.82 1.78
N TYR A 6 2.84 -18.16 2.24
CA TYR A 6 3.72 -17.22 2.93
C TYR A 6 4.10 -16.03 2.04
N GLN A 7 4.54 -16.30 0.80
CA GLN A 7 4.90 -15.23 -0.14
C GLN A 7 3.69 -14.37 -0.50
N LEU A 8 2.54 -14.99 -0.78
CA LEU A 8 1.31 -14.27 -1.08
C LEU A 8 0.87 -13.37 0.08
N THR A 9 0.88 -13.88 1.30
CA THR A 9 0.50 -13.10 2.50
C THR A 9 1.47 -11.94 2.73
N SER A 10 2.76 -12.18 2.51
CA SER A 10 3.79 -11.15 2.65
C SER A 10 3.67 -10.07 1.56
N ALA A 11 3.34 -10.45 0.31
CA ALA A 11 3.04 -9.51 -0.77
C ALA A 11 1.86 -8.61 -0.41
N ASN A 12 0.74 -9.23 0.00
CA ASN A 12 -0.47 -8.51 0.40
C ASN A 12 -0.21 -7.51 1.53
N TYR A 13 0.60 -7.90 2.52
CA TYR A 13 0.96 -7.00 3.61
C TYR A 13 1.71 -5.76 3.10
N ILE A 14 2.71 -5.95 2.24
CA ILE A 14 3.52 -4.85 1.68
C ILE A 14 2.67 -3.95 0.78
N GLU A 15 1.84 -4.54 -0.09
CA GLU A 15 1.02 -3.84 -1.09
C GLU A 15 -0.10 -3.01 -0.47
N HIS A 16 -0.57 -3.36 0.72
CA HIS A 16 -1.72 -2.70 1.34
C HIS A 16 -1.40 -2.04 2.69
N TYR A 17 -0.12 -1.91 3.04
CA TYR A 17 0.29 -1.34 4.32
C TYR A 17 -0.27 0.08 4.56
N GLY A 18 -1.01 0.26 5.66
CA GLY A 18 -1.51 1.55 6.14
C GLY A 18 -2.64 2.19 5.32
N LEU A 19 -2.98 1.65 4.15
CA LEU A 19 -4.00 2.21 3.25
C LEU A 19 -5.41 1.80 3.69
N LEU A 20 -6.34 2.75 3.66
CA LEU A 20 -7.74 2.55 4.07
C LEU A 20 -8.70 2.88 2.92
N ARG A 21 -9.72 2.05 2.74
CA ARG A 21 -10.88 2.35 1.90
C ARG A 21 -11.96 3.00 2.73
N GLN A 22 -12.48 4.13 2.27
CA GLN A 22 -13.53 4.83 2.99
C GLN A 22 -14.87 4.10 2.88
N ARG A 23 -15.61 4.10 3.99
CA ARG A 23 -16.98 3.59 4.05
C ARG A 23 -17.93 4.75 3.75
N LYS A 24 -18.80 4.57 2.77
CA LYS A 24 -19.83 5.54 2.40
C LYS A 24 -20.95 5.56 3.44
N GLU A 25 -21.73 6.63 3.45
CA GLU A 25 -22.94 6.79 4.28
C GLU A 25 -23.93 5.63 4.13
N ASN A 26 -24.03 5.05 2.93
CA ASN A 26 -24.87 3.87 2.66
C ASN A 26 -24.29 2.54 3.20
N GLY A 27 -23.23 2.59 4.00
CA GLY A 27 -22.58 1.45 4.62
C GLY A 27 -21.68 0.63 3.71
N ARG A 28 -21.61 0.93 2.40
CA ARG A 28 -20.72 0.24 1.45
C ARG A 28 -19.37 0.93 1.35
N TYR A 29 -18.31 0.16 1.12
CA TYR A 29 -17.00 0.72 0.82
C TYR A 29 -16.96 1.38 -0.56
N GLU A 30 -16.13 2.39 -0.72
CA GLU A 30 -15.82 2.95 -2.03
C GLU A 30 -15.18 1.91 -2.96
N ARG A 31 -15.33 2.11 -4.27
CA ARG A 31 -14.72 1.24 -5.27
C ARG A 31 -13.19 1.22 -5.10
N CYS A 32 -12.55 0.07 -5.35
CA CYS A 32 -11.09 0.01 -5.41
C CYS A 32 -10.55 0.99 -6.47
N LYS A 33 -9.59 1.81 -6.06
CA LYS A 33 -8.91 2.81 -6.88
C LYS A 33 -7.41 2.53 -6.83
N PRO A 34 -6.62 3.03 -7.79
CA PRO A 34 -5.18 2.81 -7.83
C PRO A 34 -4.42 3.25 -6.57
N HIS A 35 -4.95 4.18 -5.77
CA HIS A 35 -4.30 4.60 -4.53
C HIS A 35 -4.59 3.72 -3.30
N HIS A 36 -5.38 2.65 -3.44
CA HIS A 36 -5.60 1.68 -2.35
C HIS A 36 -4.54 0.57 -2.30
N SER A 37 -3.45 0.73 -3.06
CA SER A 37 -2.32 -0.19 -3.08
C SER A 37 -1.02 0.55 -3.41
N TRP A 38 0.07 0.04 -2.85
CA TRP A 38 1.42 0.42 -3.20
C TRP A 38 1.84 -0.24 -4.51
N ASN A 39 2.45 0.56 -5.39
CA ASN A 39 2.99 0.12 -6.66
C ASN A 39 4.52 0.04 -6.57
N ALA A 40 5.19 -0.94 -7.15
CA ALA A 40 6.63 -0.87 -7.41
C ALA A 40 6.81 -0.55 -8.89
N ASN A 41 7.74 0.33 -9.28
CA ASN A 41 8.00 0.67 -10.68
C ASN A 41 9.50 0.48 -11.01
N TYR A 42 10.06 -0.70 -10.71
CA TYR A 42 11.46 -1.02 -10.95
C TYR A 42 11.62 -2.18 -11.95
N ILE A 43 12.26 -1.90 -13.08
CA ILE A 43 12.41 -2.80 -14.24
C ILE A 43 12.89 -4.22 -13.83
N MET A 44 13.81 -4.35 -12.88
CA MET A 44 14.34 -5.65 -12.45
C MET A 44 13.31 -6.49 -11.68
N SER A 45 12.56 -5.89 -10.75
CA SER A 45 11.47 -6.59 -10.05
C SER A 45 10.27 -6.84 -10.95
N ASN A 46 10.00 -5.93 -11.89
CA ASN A 46 9.03 -6.12 -12.97
C ASN A 46 9.28 -7.42 -13.76
N VAL A 47 10.53 -7.67 -14.16
CA VAL A 47 10.87 -8.86 -14.94
C VAL A 47 10.82 -10.12 -14.07
N VAL A 48 11.34 -10.08 -12.85
CA VAL A 48 11.41 -11.26 -11.96
C VAL A 48 10.04 -11.66 -11.41
N LEU A 49 9.15 -10.71 -11.15
CA LEU A 49 7.83 -10.94 -10.55
C LEU A 49 6.70 -10.87 -11.57
N PHE A 50 7.01 -10.94 -12.87
CA PHE A 50 6.02 -10.82 -13.94
C PHE A 50 5.09 -9.62 -13.74
N HIS A 51 5.65 -8.41 -13.67
CA HIS A 51 4.92 -7.14 -13.58
C HIS A 51 3.83 -7.09 -12.50
N LEU A 52 4.12 -7.65 -11.31
CA LEU A 52 3.39 -7.42 -10.06
C LEU A 52 3.29 -5.91 -9.69
N GLU A 53 3.95 -5.08 -10.47
CA GLU A 53 4.15 -3.64 -10.40
C GLU A 53 3.06 -2.81 -11.08
N ARG A 54 2.01 -3.44 -11.61
CA ARG A 54 0.79 -2.72 -12.03
C ARG A 54 -0.42 -3.14 -11.19
N HIS A 55 -0.13 -3.58 -9.97
CA HIS A 55 -1.09 -4.05 -8.98
C HIS A 55 -2.24 -3.06 -8.78
N SER A 56 -1.91 -1.77 -8.70
CA SER A 56 -2.88 -0.70 -8.53
C SER A 56 -3.91 -0.60 -9.66
N ASP A 57 -3.50 -0.76 -10.93
CA ASP A 57 -4.46 -0.80 -12.06
C ASP A 57 -5.23 -2.12 -12.08
N HIS A 58 -4.59 -3.24 -11.75
CA HIS A 58 -5.26 -4.54 -11.70
C HIS A 58 -6.37 -4.56 -10.65
N HIS A 59 -6.12 -4.07 -9.44
CA HIS A 59 -7.13 -3.98 -8.39
C HIS A 59 -8.25 -2.98 -8.70
N ALA A 60 -7.96 -1.90 -9.43
CA ALA A 60 -8.97 -0.95 -9.86
C ALA A 60 -9.81 -1.45 -11.06
N TYR A 61 -9.20 -2.26 -11.93
CA TYR A 61 -9.76 -2.77 -13.20
C TYR A 61 -9.37 -4.23 -13.45
N PRO A 62 -9.90 -5.21 -12.69
CA PRO A 62 -9.44 -6.60 -12.73
C PRO A 62 -9.72 -7.31 -14.07
N ALA A 63 -10.70 -6.84 -14.84
CA ALA A 63 -11.02 -7.39 -16.17
C ALA A 63 -10.02 -6.96 -17.26
N ARG A 64 -9.08 -6.07 -16.94
CA ARG A 64 -8.08 -5.59 -17.88
C ARG A 64 -7.02 -6.66 -18.12
N ARG A 65 -6.72 -6.89 -19.40
CA ARG A 65 -5.66 -7.80 -19.79
C ARG A 65 -4.32 -7.31 -19.27
N TYR A 66 -3.52 -8.25 -18.79
CA TYR A 66 -2.22 -8.02 -18.17
C TYR A 66 -1.30 -7.08 -18.97
N GLN A 67 -1.15 -7.31 -20.28
CA GLN A 67 -0.32 -6.49 -21.16
C GLN A 67 -0.78 -5.03 -21.29
N SER A 68 -2.03 -4.74 -20.92
CA SER A 68 -2.66 -3.41 -21.04
C SER A 68 -2.77 -2.68 -19.71
N LEU A 69 -2.27 -3.27 -18.61
CA LEU A 69 -2.24 -2.59 -17.31
C LEU A 69 -1.47 -1.26 -17.44
N ARG A 70 -1.86 -0.23 -16.69
CA ARG A 70 -1.26 1.11 -16.76
C ARG A 70 -0.50 1.44 -15.46
N ASN A 71 0.42 2.39 -15.57
CA ASN A 71 0.88 3.17 -14.43
C ASN A 71 0.06 4.48 -14.36
N PHE A 72 -0.08 5.05 -13.16
CA PHE A 72 -0.78 6.32 -12.96
C PHE A 72 0.10 7.27 -12.16
N ASP A 73 -0.01 8.56 -12.43
CA ASP A 73 0.68 9.57 -11.62
C ASP A 73 0.01 9.70 -10.24
N ASN A 74 0.81 10.01 -9.22
CA ASN A 74 0.37 10.24 -7.83
C ASN A 74 -0.29 9.05 -7.12
N ILE A 75 0.05 7.82 -7.52
CA ILE A 75 -0.29 6.62 -6.74
C ILE A 75 0.79 6.33 -5.68
N PRO A 76 0.47 5.62 -4.58
CA PRO A 76 1.47 5.17 -3.64
C PRO A 76 2.50 4.29 -4.34
N GLU A 77 3.77 4.63 -4.20
CA GLU A 77 4.89 3.87 -4.77
C GLU A 77 5.84 3.38 -3.67
N LEU A 78 6.22 2.12 -3.76
CA LEU A 78 7.26 1.54 -2.94
C LEU A 78 8.60 2.20 -3.31
N PRO A 79 9.44 2.53 -2.32
CA PRO A 79 10.73 3.18 -2.56
C PRO A 79 11.82 2.30 -3.15
N ASN A 80 11.52 1.02 -3.26
CA ASN A 80 12.37 0.01 -3.86
C ASN A 80 11.44 -1.03 -4.49
N GLY A 81 11.97 -1.89 -5.36
CA GLY A 81 11.23 -3.04 -5.84
C GLY A 81 10.84 -3.96 -4.69
N TYR A 82 9.89 -4.86 -4.94
CA TYR A 82 9.42 -5.83 -3.95
C TYR A 82 10.53 -6.55 -3.20
N PHE A 83 11.62 -6.94 -3.88
CA PHE A 83 12.74 -7.61 -3.23
C PHE A 83 13.36 -6.77 -2.10
N GLY A 84 13.60 -5.48 -2.35
CA GLY A 84 14.09 -4.56 -1.32
C GLY A 84 13.07 -4.39 -0.20
N MET A 85 11.79 -4.27 -0.53
CA MET A 85 10.74 -4.11 0.48
C MET A 85 10.52 -5.35 1.33
N TYR A 86 10.64 -6.56 0.77
CA TYR A 86 10.62 -7.80 1.54
C TYR A 86 11.76 -7.85 2.55
N LEU A 87 12.98 -7.51 2.13
CA LEU A 87 14.12 -7.48 3.05
C LEU A 87 13.92 -6.46 4.19
N ILE A 88 13.39 -5.28 3.86
CA ILE A 88 13.08 -4.24 4.87
C ILE A 88 11.97 -4.71 5.81
N ALA A 89 10.94 -5.40 5.32
CA ALA A 89 9.82 -5.89 6.13
C ALA A 89 10.27 -6.88 7.23
N TYR A 90 11.39 -7.58 7.03
CA TYR A 90 11.98 -8.44 8.06
C TYR A 90 12.69 -7.69 9.20
N VAL A 91 12.85 -6.37 9.07
CA VAL A 91 13.48 -5.51 10.08
C VAL A 91 12.43 -4.49 10.55
N PRO A 92 11.60 -4.82 11.57
CA PRO A 92 10.39 -4.06 11.89
C PRO A 92 10.62 -2.57 12.16
N TRP A 93 11.67 -2.22 12.90
CA TRP A 93 11.97 -0.81 13.22
C TRP A 93 12.26 0.02 11.96
N LEU A 94 12.92 -0.58 10.97
CA LEU A 94 13.23 0.08 9.70
C LEU A 94 11.98 0.17 8.84
N TRP A 95 11.19 -0.91 8.78
CA TRP A 95 9.90 -0.93 8.08
C TRP A 95 8.97 0.18 8.55
N PHE A 96 8.71 0.28 9.86
CA PHE A 96 7.79 1.28 10.41
C PHE A 96 8.31 2.71 10.20
N LYS A 97 9.60 2.96 10.46
CA LYS A 97 10.22 4.28 10.20
C LYS A 97 10.03 4.73 8.75
N LEU A 98 10.14 3.79 7.82
CA LEU A 98 10.06 4.04 6.38
C LEU A 98 8.62 4.19 5.89
N MET A 99 7.76 3.22 6.21
CA MET A 99 6.43 3.10 5.65
C MET A 99 5.42 4.01 6.34
N ASP A 100 5.50 4.21 7.66
CA ASP A 100 4.59 5.13 8.36
C ASP A 100 4.75 6.55 7.83
N THR A 101 6.01 6.99 7.68
CA THR A 101 6.35 8.29 7.07
C THR A 101 5.81 8.41 5.65
N ARG A 102 5.89 7.34 4.85
CA ARG A 102 5.37 7.39 3.46
C ARG A 102 3.86 7.43 3.40
N VAL A 103 3.17 6.59 4.17
CA VAL A 103 1.71 6.56 4.24
C VAL A 103 1.19 7.97 4.56
N LEU A 104 1.74 8.60 5.58
CA LEU A 104 1.28 9.91 6.05
C LEU A 104 1.59 11.04 5.05
N ASN A 105 2.68 10.93 4.30
CA ASN A 105 3.06 11.90 3.26
C ASN A 105 2.36 11.68 1.92
N LEU A 106 1.47 10.68 1.78
CA LEU A 106 0.75 10.47 0.52
C LEU A 106 -0.13 11.68 0.19
N PRO A 107 -0.20 12.12 -1.09
CA PRO A 107 -0.93 13.33 -1.48
C PRO A 107 -2.41 13.37 -1.10
N HIS A 108 -3.05 12.20 -0.95
CA HIS A 108 -4.46 12.08 -0.57
C HIS A 108 -4.68 11.88 0.94
N ILE A 109 -3.62 11.61 1.71
CA ILE A 109 -3.65 11.44 3.17
C ILE A 109 -3.18 12.72 3.85
N GLN A 110 -2.00 13.25 3.52
CA GLN A 110 -1.47 14.50 4.07
C GLN A 110 -1.51 14.58 5.61
N GLY A 111 -1.17 13.48 6.30
CA GLY A 111 -1.20 13.36 7.75
C GLY A 111 -2.58 13.13 8.37
N ASP A 112 -3.65 13.08 7.57
CA ASP A 112 -5.01 12.83 8.05
C ASP A 112 -5.19 11.38 8.51
N LEU A 113 -5.24 11.19 9.83
CA LEU A 113 -5.36 9.86 10.44
C LEU A 113 -6.68 9.16 10.12
N THR A 114 -7.72 9.89 9.71
CA THR A 114 -9.02 9.30 9.32
C THR A 114 -8.95 8.56 7.98
N LYS A 115 -7.88 8.77 7.21
CA LYS A 115 -7.66 8.18 5.88
C LYS A 115 -6.70 6.99 5.87
N VAL A 116 -6.25 6.54 7.04
CA VAL A 116 -5.26 5.46 7.17
C VAL A 116 -5.76 4.37 8.11
N ASN A 117 -5.26 3.15 7.89
CA ASN A 117 -5.55 2.02 8.76
C ASN A 117 -4.46 1.92 9.83
N ILE A 118 -4.83 2.14 11.09
CA ILE A 118 -3.92 2.16 12.23
C ILE A 118 -4.15 0.91 13.08
N CYS A 119 -3.06 0.28 13.54
CA CYS A 119 -3.16 -0.81 14.51
C CYS A 119 -3.81 -0.27 15.81
N PRO A 120 -4.85 -0.91 16.37
CA PRO A 120 -5.56 -0.39 17.55
C PRO A 120 -4.64 -0.06 18.75
N SER A 121 -3.57 -0.84 18.96
CA SER A 121 -2.61 -0.62 20.04
C SER A 121 -1.70 0.60 19.83
N LYS A 122 -1.64 1.14 18.61
CA LYS A 122 -0.84 2.31 18.22
C LYS A 122 -1.66 3.58 18.04
N GLN A 123 -2.99 3.51 18.18
CA GLN A 123 -3.88 4.64 17.97
C GLN A 123 -3.46 5.86 18.79
N ALA A 124 -3.30 5.70 20.11
CA ALA A 124 -2.94 6.80 21.01
C ALA A 124 -1.58 7.44 20.67
N HIS A 125 -0.62 6.65 20.18
CA HIS A 125 0.69 7.15 19.78
C HIS A 125 0.59 8.05 18.54
N PHE A 126 -0.14 7.61 17.51
CA PHE A 126 -0.29 8.40 16.29
C PHE A 126 -1.16 9.63 16.50
N SER A 127 -2.27 9.53 17.25
CA SER A 127 -3.12 10.67 17.57
C SER A 127 -2.39 11.76 18.36
N ALA A 128 -1.37 11.41 19.16
CA ALA A 128 -0.54 12.39 19.86
C ALA A 128 0.45 13.11 18.93
N LEU A 129 0.89 12.47 17.84
CA LEU A 129 1.83 13.02 16.87
C LEU A 129 1.15 13.79 15.73
N TYR A 130 -0.05 13.35 15.33
CA TYR A 130 -0.84 13.88 14.23
C TYR A 130 -2.26 14.15 14.74
N PRO A 131 -2.50 15.27 15.43
CA PRO A 131 -3.83 15.66 15.84
C PRO A 131 -4.73 15.89 14.62
N ASP A 132 -6.01 15.57 14.76
CA ASP A 132 -6.98 15.74 13.68
C ASP A 132 -7.00 17.21 13.19
N PRO A 133 -7.12 17.43 11.87
CA PRO A 133 -7.30 18.78 11.35
C PRO A 133 -8.57 19.40 11.94
N ALA A 134 -8.43 20.63 12.47
CA ALA A 134 -9.51 21.40 13.08
C ALA A 134 -10.60 21.81 12.07
#